data_AF-A0A7W1CPW9-F1
#
_entry.id   AF-A0A7W1CPW9-F1
#
_cell.length_a   1.000
_cell.length_b   1.000
_cell.length_c   1.000
_cell.angle_alpha   90.00
_cell.angle_beta   90.00
_cell.angle_gamma   90.00
#
_symmetry.space_group_name_H-M   'P 1'
#
loop_
_entity.id
_entity.type
_entity.pdbx_description
1 polymer ?
#
loop_
_entity_poly.entity_id
_entity_poly.type
_entity_poly.pdbx_seq_one_letter_code
_entity_poly.pdbx_strand_id
1 'polypeptide(L)'
;DPAVVAAYDAPFPDDDYKAGARQFPVLVPTTPDDPASAANRQAWDVLRTWDRPWLTAFSDGDPVTAGADAVFQARIPGAAGQPHTTIEGGGHFLQEDRGEQLAQAIVDFVAATPRRPG
;
A
#
# COMPACT_ATOMS: atom_id res chain seq x y z
N ASP A 1 -17.10 -14.91 -4.70
CA ASP A 1 -18.37 -15.07 -3.98
C ASP A 1 -19.35 -14.00 -4.48
N PRO A 2 -20.57 -14.36 -4.94
CA PRO A 2 -21.57 -13.38 -5.40
C PRO A 2 -21.90 -12.28 -4.38
N ALA A 3 -21.89 -12.59 -3.08
CA ALA A 3 -22.16 -11.60 -2.04
C ALA A 3 -21.02 -10.57 -1.93
N VAL A 4 -19.77 -11.02 -2.09
CA VAL A 4 -18.58 -10.14 -2.14
C VAL A 4 -18.65 -9.21 -3.36
N VAL A 5 -19.00 -9.75 -4.54
CA VAL A 5 -19.18 -8.93 -5.75
C VAL A 5 -20.28 -7.88 -5.55
N ALA A 6 -21.43 -8.27 -5.01
CA ALA A 6 -22.52 -7.33 -4.73
C ALA A 6 -22.12 -6.23 -3.72
N ALA A 7 -21.27 -6.55 -2.73
CA ALA A 7 -20.75 -5.56 -1.80
C ALA A 7 -19.78 -4.56 -2.48
N TYR A 8 -18.93 -5.03 -3.40
CA TYR A 8 -18.07 -4.16 -4.20
C TYR A 8 -18.83 -3.31 -5.23
N ASP A 9 -19.95 -3.82 -5.75
CA ASP A 9 -20.83 -3.09 -6.67
C ASP A 9 -21.77 -2.11 -5.94
N ALA A 10 -21.99 -2.26 -4.64
CA ALA A 10 -22.92 -1.43 -3.86
C ALA A 10 -22.68 0.10 -3.96
N PRO A 11 -21.43 0.61 -4.03
CA PRO A 11 -21.17 2.03 -4.27
C PRO A 11 -21.47 2.50 -5.70
N PHE A 12 -21.74 1.61 -6.64
CA PHE A 12 -21.95 1.90 -8.06
C PHE A 12 -23.30 1.39 -8.58
N PRO A 13 -24.44 1.99 -8.14
CA PRO A 13 -25.78 1.57 -8.57
C PRO A 13 -25.98 1.59 -10.09
N ASP A 14 -25.30 2.50 -10.77
CA ASP A 14 -25.21 2.58 -12.22
C ASP A 14 -23.83 3.13 -12.67
N ASP A 15 -23.65 3.30 -13.97
CA ASP A 15 -22.38 3.70 -14.58
C ASP A 15 -21.97 5.15 -14.30
N ASP A 16 -22.92 6.05 -13.98
CA ASP A 16 -22.61 7.46 -13.70
C ASP A 16 -21.80 7.61 -12.40
N TYR A 17 -21.87 6.61 -11.51
CA TYR A 17 -21.09 6.54 -10.27
C TYR A 17 -19.66 6.00 -10.47
N LYS A 18 -19.33 5.47 -11.66
CA LYS A 18 -18.02 4.83 -11.93
C LYS A 18 -16.97 5.76 -12.50
N ALA A 19 -17.26 7.05 -12.68
CA ALA A 19 -16.34 8.01 -13.28
C ALA A 19 -14.97 8.04 -12.55
N GLY A 20 -14.98 8.05 -11.22
CA GLY A 20 -13.75 8.01 -10.42
C GLY A 20 -12.96 6.70 -10.58
N ALA A 21 -13.63 5.56 -10.51
CA ALA A 21 -13.01 4.24 -10.71
C ALA A 21 -12.40 4.10 -12.11
N ARG A 22 -13.05 4.67 -13.14
CA ARG A 22 -12.54 4.69 -14.52
C ARG A 22 -11.31 5.59 -14.69
N GLN A 23 -11.27 6.72 -13.99
CA GLN A 23 -10.18 7.68 -14.12
C GLN A 23 -8.92 7.26 -13.33
N PHE A 24 -9.08 6.54 -12.22
CA PHE A 24 -8.01 6.23 -11.28
C PHE A 24 -6.74 5.63 -11.91
N PRO A 25 -6.83 4.65 -12.84
CA PRO A 25 -5.63 4.09 -13.47
C PRO A 25 -4.83 5.11 -14.30
N VAL A 26 -5.50 6.12 -14.87
CA VAL A 26 -4.87 7.18 -15.67
C VAL A 26 -4.13 8.19 -14.79
N LEU A 27 -4.50 8.29 -13.52
CA LEU A 27 -3.86 9.21 -12.56
C LEU A 27 -2.56 8.67 -11.97
N VAL A 28 -2.18 7.43 -12.30
CA VAL A 28 -0.90 6.86 -11.89
C VAL A 28 0.22 7.50 -12.72
N PRO A 29 1.18 8.21 -12.09
CA PRO A 29 2.24 8.88 -12.83
C PRO A 29 3.19 7.87 -13.46
N THR A 30 3.15 7.74 -14.79
CA THR A 30 4.00 6.81 -15.56
C THR A 30 5.07 7.53 -16.39
N THR A 31 5.04 8.86 -16.42
CA THR A 31 6.05 9.70 -17.09
C THR A 31 6.62 10.74 -16.13
N PRO A 32 7.87 11.20 -16.33
CA PRO A 32 8.49 12.20 -15.46
C PRO A 32 7.79 13.56 -15.43
N ASP A 33 7.02 13.89 -16.46
CA ASP A 33 6.37 15.19 -16.63
C ASP A 33 4.87 15.14 -16.27
N ASP A 34 4.40 14.03 -15.69
CA ASP A 34 3.06 13.91 -15.15
C ASP A 34 2.77 15.05 -14.14
N PRO A 35 1.57 15.65 -14.13
CA PRO A 35 1.22 16.72 -13.21
C PRO A 35 1.50 16.42 -11.72
N ALA A 36 1.36 15.16 -11.30
CA ALA A 36 1.62 14.73 -9.93
C ALA A 36 3.10 14.45 -9.64
N SER A 37 3.97 14.39 -10.67
CA SER A 37 5.39 14.06 -10.51
C SER A 37 6.12 15.02 -9.59
N ALA A 38 5.87 16.33 -9.69
CA ALA A 38 6.53 17.32 -8.85
C ALA A 38 6.17 17.14 -7.36
N ALA A 39 4.88 16.95 -7.05
CA ALA A 39 4.42 16.71 -5.69
C ALA A 39 4.94 15.37 -5.14
N ASN A 40 4.94 14.30 -5.95
CA ASN A 40 5.46 13.00 -5.54
C ASN A 40 6.96 13.03 -5.24
N ARG A 41 7.76 13.80 -6.01
CA ARG A 41 9.19 13.99 -5.73
C ARG A 41 9.40 14.69 -4.38
N GLN A 42 8.62 15.73 -4.09
CA GLN A 42 8.67 16.43 -2.80
C GLN A 42 8.24 15.53 -1.64
N ALA A 43 7.20 14.70 -1.81
CA ALA A 43 6.83 13.70 -0.82
C ALA A 43 7.99 12.71 -0.55
N TRP A 44 8.69 12.30 -1.61
CA TRP A 44 9.88 11.46 -1.49
C TRP A 44 11.04 12.15 -0.76
N ASP A 45 11.20 13.48 -0.85
CA ASP A 45 12.19 14.21 -0.02
C ASP A 45 11.87 14.05 1.47
N VAL A 46 10.59 14.14 1.84
CA VAL A 46 10.15 13.93 3.24
C VAL A 46 10.36 12.47 3.66
N LEU A 47 9.92 11.51 2.85
CA LEU A 47 10.06 10.07 3.16
C LEU A 47 11.52 9.64 3.33
N ARG A 48 12.46 10.24 2.58
CA ARG A 48 13.91 9.99 2.74
C ARG A 48 14.47 10.43 4.10
N THR A 49 13.76 11.28 4.82
CA THR A 49 14.14 11.73 6.17
C THR A 49 13.30 11.09 7.27
N TRP A 50 12.32 10.25 6.89
CA TRP A 50 11.39 9.63 7.82
C TRP A 50 12.08 8.52 8.62
N ASP A 51 12.26 8.75 9.93
CA ASP A 51 12.97 7.87 10.86
C ASP A 51 12.06 7.10 11.81
N ARG A 52 10.74 7.34 11.74
CA ARG A 52 9.76 6.59 12.53
C ARG A 52 9.52 5.21 11.93
N PRO A 53 9.15 4.21 12.74
CA PRO A 53 8.98 2.84 12.27
C PRO A 53 8.16 2.75 10.98
N TRP A 54 8.68 2.02 9.99
CA TRP A 54 8.06 1.81 8.69
C TRP A 54 8.04 0.31 8.35
N LEU A 55 6.85 -0.26 8.17
CA LEU A 55 6.67 -1.66 7.78
C LEU A 55 6.27 -1.75 6.30
N THR A 56 6.84 -2.71 5.59
CA THR A 56 6.30 -3.20 4.32
C THR A 56 5.74 -4.60 4.53
N ALA A 57 4.49 -4.82 4.11
CA ALA A 57 3.77 -6.08 4.21
C ALA A 57 3.12 -6.43 2.85
N PHE A 58 3.93 -6.52 1.80
CA PHE A 58 3.48 -6.78 0.42
C PHE A 58 3.17 -8.27 0.23
N SER A 59 2.30 -8.61 -0.70
CA SER A 59 2.02 -10.01 -1.05
C SER A 59 2.94 -10.54 -2.15
N ASP A 60 3.03 -11.87 -2.28
CA ASP A 60 3.85 -12.54 -3.30
C ASP A 60 3.12 -12.75 -4.65
N GLY A 61 1.80 -12.55 -4.68
CA GLY A 61 0.96 -12.75 -5.86
C GLY A 61 0.57 -11.48 -6.61
N ASP A 62 1.16 -10.32 -6.30
CA ASP A 62 0.86 -9.04 -6.96
C ASP A 62 1.98 -8.58 -7.93
N PRO A 63 1.89 -8.88 -9.23
CA PRO A 63 2.88 -8.41 -10.20
C PRO A 63 2.84 -6.89 -10.45
N VAL A 64 1.75 -6.20 -10.08
CA VAL A 64 1.61 -4.76 -10.34
C VAL A 64 2.51 -3.96 -9.40
N THR A 65 2.66 -4.40 -8.15
CA THR A 65 3.45 -3.69 -7.13
C THR A 65 4.73 -4.41 -6.72
N ALA A 66 5.01 -5.58 -7.30
CA ALA A 66 6.19 -6.40 -7.03
C ALA A 66 7.50 -5.56 -7.08
N GLY A 67 8.30 -5.67 -6.02
CA GLY A 67 9.60 -5.00 -5.89
C GLY A 67 9.55 -3.55 -5.39
N ALA A 68 8.37 -2.96 -5.22
CA ALA A 68 8.24 -1.61 -4.65
C ALA A 68 8.66 -1.57 -3.17
N ASP A 69 8.42 -2.65 -2.43
CA ASP A 69 8.85 -2.87 -1.06
C ASP A 69 10.35 -2.62 -0.87
N ALA A 70 11.19 -3.20 -1.73
CA ALA A 70 12.64 -3.02 -1.68
C ALA A 70 13.05 -1.54 -1.85
N VAL A 71 12.33 -0.78 -2.68
CA VAL A 71 12.57 0.66 -2.87
C VAL A 71 12.25 1.44 -1.60
N PHE A 72 11.14 1.13 -0.93
CA PHE A 72 10.79 1.77 0.34
C PHE A 72 11.81 1.44 1.43
N GLN A 73 12.15 0.16 1.61
CA GLN A 73 13.09 -0.30 2.62
C GLN A 73 14.49 0.31 2.44
N ALA A 74 14.94 0.47 1.20
CA ALA A 74 16.24 1.06 0.90
C ALA A 74 16.30 2.58 1.11
N ARG A 75 15.18 3.29 0.98
CA ARG A 75 15.15 4.76 0.91
C ARG A 75 14.56 5.44 2.14
N ILE A 76 13.81 4.71 2.97
CA ILE A 76 13.14 5.26 4.16
C ILE A 76 13.92 4.79 5.40
N PRO A 77 14.62 5.69 6.13
CA PRO A 77 15.44 5.31 7.29
C PRO A 77 14.68 4.50 8.34
N GLY A 78 13.43 4.86 8.61
CA GLY A 78 12.57 4.19 9.59
C GLY A 78 12.20 2.74 9.24
N ALA A 79 12.50 2.27 8.03
CA ALA A 79 12.33 0.87 7.63
C ALA A 79 13.47 -0.02 8.13
N ALA A 80 14.65 0.53 8.38
CA ALA A 80 15.82 -0.26 8.79
C ALA A 80 15.54 -1.05 10.07
N GLY A 81 15.77 -2.37 10.00
CA GLY A 81 15.61 -3.28 11.15
C GLY A 81 14.16 -3.59 11.53
N GLN A 82 13.17 -3.16 10.75
CA GLN A 82 11.77 -3.50 10.99
C GLN A 82 11.44 -4.92 10.49
N PRO A 83 10.44 -5.61 11.07
CA PRO A 83 10.09 -6.98 10.71
C PRO A 83 9.24 -7.02 9.42
N HIS A 84 9.81 -6.58 8.30
CA HIS A 84 9.17 -6.66 6.98
C HIS A 84 8.73 -8.09 6.69
N THR A 85 7.54 -8.24 6.12
CA THR A 85 6.92 -9.54 5.92
C THR A 85 6.35 -9.63 4.51
N THR A 86 6.58 -10.75 3.82
CA THR A 86 5.84 -11.07 2.61
C THR A 86 4.59 -11.85 3.00
N ILE A 87 3.42 -11.41 2.52
CA ILE A 87 2.13 -12.07 2.76
C ILE A 87 1.93 -13.13 1.68
N GLU A 88 2.26 -14.38 2.01
CA GLU A 88 2.26 -15.51 1.08
C GLU A 88 0.86 -15.94 0.66
N GLY A 89 0.66 -16.14 -0.64
CA GLY A 89 -0.61 -16.56 -1.25
C GLY A 89 -1.67 -15.47 -1.32
N GLY A 90 -1.28 -14.19 -1.18
CA GLY A 90 -2.16 -13.05 -1.45
C GLY A 90 -1.91 -12.44 -2.83
N GLY A 91 -2.97 -11.97 -3.49
CA GLY A 91 -2.88 -11.21 -4.75
C GLY A 91 -2.77 -9.70 -4.52
N HIS A 92 -3.18 -8.91 -5.51
CA HIS A 92 -3.21 -7.44 -5.42
C HIS A 92 -4.15 -6.93 -4.33
N PHE A 93 -5.30 -7.58 -4.16
CA PHE A 93 -6.23 -7.30 -3.07
C PHE A 93 -5.95 -8.20 -1.87
N LEU A 94 -4.71 -8.19 -1.37
CA LEU A 94 -4.22 -9.10 -0.33
C LEU A 94 -5.06 -9.14 0.96
N GLN A 95 -5.80 -8.08 1.28
CA GLN A 95 -6.76 -8.07 2.39
C GLN A 95 -7.91 -9.08 2.23
N GLU A 96 -8.29 -9.43 1.01
CA GLU A 96 -9.33 -10.44 0.74
C GLU A 96 -8.77 -11.86 0.84
N ASP A 97 -7.55 -12.07 0.35
CA ASP A 97 -6.94 -13.40 0.31
C ASP A 97 -6.35 -13.82 1.66
N ARG A 98 -5.73 -12.86 2.36
CA ARG A 98 -4.86 -13.05 3.53
C ARG A 98 -5.06 -11.97 4.61
N GLY A 99 -6.30 -11.52 4.78
CA GLY A 99 -6.66 -10.45 5.72
C GLY A 99 -6.16 -10.69 7.15
N GLU A 100 -6.32 -11.90 7.68
CA GLU A 100 -5.87 -12.24 9.04
C GLU A 100 -4.34 -12.19 9.17
N GLN A 101 -3.61 -12.65 8.16
CA GLN A 101 -2.15 -12.63 8.16
C GLN A 101 -1.63 -11.20 8.08
N LEU A 102 -2.22 -10.37 7.23
CA LEU A 102 -1.89 -8.94 7.13
C LEU A 102 -2.20 -8.23 8.47
N ALA A 103 -3.36 -8.50 9.06
CA ALA A 103 -3.75 -7.93 10.34
C ALA A 103 -2.79 -8.33 11.47
N GLN A 104 -2.36 -9.60 11.51
CA GLN A 104 -1.39 -10.07 12.49
C GLN A 104 -0.05 -9.35 12.35
N ALA A 105 0.47 -9.19 11.12
CA ALA A 105 1.70 -8.45 10.87
C ALA A 105 1.62 -6.99 11.36
N ILE A 106 0.46 -6.34 11.17
CA ILE A 106 0.21 -4.98 11.68
C ILE A 106 0.17 -4.95 13.21
N VAL A 107 -0.55 -5.88 13.85
CA VAL A 107 -0.67 -5.95 15.31
C VAL A 107 0.71 -6.17 15.96
N ASP A 108 1.49 -7.11 15.43
CA ASP A 108 2.83 -7.42 15.93
C ASP A 108 3.75 -6.21 15.78
N PHE A 109 3.67 -5.52 14.65
CA PHE A 109 4.44 -4.31 14.40
C PHE A 109 4.09 -3.18 15.37
N VAL A 110 2.79 -2.92 15.62
CA VAL A 110 2.36 -1.91 16.58
C VAL A 110 2.83 -2.26 18.00
N ALA A 111 2.74 -3.53 18.39
CA ALA A 111 3.21 -4.01 19.69
C ALA A 111 4.74 -3.85 19.85
N ALA A 112 5.51 -4.09 18.78
CA ALA A 112 6.96 -3.93 18.76
C ALA A 112 7.42 -2.45 18.66
N THR A 113 6.51 -1.52 18.33
CA THR A 113 6.82 -0.10 18.11
C THR A 113 6.00 0.84 19.01
N PRO A 114 6.10 0.69 20.35
CA PRO A 114 5.32 1.50 21.27
C PRO A 114 5.59 3.00 21.06
N ARG A 115 4.53 3.82 21.17
CA ARG A 115 4.65 5.28 21.04
C ARG A 115 5.72 5.80 21.98
N ARG A 116 6.69 6.54 21.44
CA ARG A 116 7.61 7.31 22.29
C ARG A 116 6.78 8.25 23.17
N PRO A 117 7.05 8.35 24.48
CA PRO A 117 6.46 9.40 25.31
C PRO A 117 6.81 10.75 24.67
N GLY A 118 5.80 11.60 24.52
CA GLY A 118 5.95 12.96 23.96
C GLY A 118 6.65 13.91 24.92
#